data_AF-A0A1H5UFV2-F1
#
_entry.id   AF-A0A1H5UFV2-F1
#
_cell.length_a   1.000
_cell.length_b   1.000
_cell.length_c   1.000
_cell.angle_alpha   90.00
_cell.angle_beta   90.00
_cell.angle_gamma   90.00
#
_symmetry.space_group_name_H-M   'P 1'
#
loop_
_entity.id
_entity.type
_entity.pdbx_description
1 polymer ?
#
loop_
_entity_poly.entity_id
_entity_poly.type
_entity_poly.pdbx_seq_one_letter_code
_entity_poly.pdbx_strand_id
1 'polypeptide(L)'
;MFSVLNNPRSVLGWGIPVCLLLTAGVWLGGRWLDVELLPDQGASWYYWKLPEPTFWTRATAWLGYLAHQLFSWGLIHYAQRRVRHYADGLHPVNVVALAGNFAFIALHEVQSQLFYDGLAQDVSIFSSQGSVIVLLIVVLIMENRRRGMFFGRPAPISAEVGRFFRKYHGYLFSWAAVYTFWYHPMESTSGHLIGFAYMFLLLLQGSLFYTRTHTSRWWTLALELLVVVHGTLVAVMNSGPDGMWPMFLFGFLGVFVITQMHGLGLSARTRWVLAALYLGSAFAVYSSRSLADLGEIVRIPLIEYLVVAVVALLTWLGLLGHRLIRRPAEVAAPERTD
;
A
#
# COMPACT_ATOMS: atom_id res chain seq x y z
N MET A 1 -13.44 2.69 -28.96
CA MET A 1 -13.23 2.52 -27.50
C MET A 1 -11.77 2.22 -27.14
N PHE A 2 -11.09 1.28 -27.81
CA PHE A 2 -9.69 0.92 -27.48
C PHE A 2 -8.62 2.00 -27.77
N SER A 3 -8.83 2.88 -28.76
CA SER A 3 -7.87 3.96 -29.10
C SER A 3 -7.67 4.97 -27.96
N VAL A 4 -8.71 5.22 -27.14
CA VAL A 4 -8.64 6.16 -26.01
C VAL A 4 -7.78 5.62 -24.87
N LEU A 5 -7.53 4.31 -24.78
CA LEU A 5 -6.73 3.68 -23.73
C LEU A 5 -5.22 3.62 -24.03
N ASN A 6 -4.78 4.18 -25.15
CA ASN A 6 -3.38 4.19 -25.58
C ASN A 6 -2.57 5.39 -25.07
N ASN A 7 -3.14 6.24 -24.18
CA ASN A 7 -2.46 7.38 -23.61
C ASN A 7 -2.34 7.24 -22.07
N PRO A 8 -1.14 7.40 -21.48
CA PRO A 8 -0.97 7.35 -20.02
C PRO A 8 -1.92 8.29 -19.25
N ARG A 9 -2.21 9.47 -19.81
CA ARG A 9 -3.10 10.47 -19.20
C ARG A 9 -4.56 10.07 -19.23
N SER A 10 -5.00 9.35 -20.26
CA SER A 10 -6.39 8.90 -20.34
C SER A 10 -6.67 7.73 -19.39
N VAL A 11 -5.70 6.84 -19.17
CA VAL A 11 -5.84 5.72 -18.23
C VAL A 11 -6.13 6.22 -16.81
N LEU A 12 -5.35 7.18 -16.29
CA LEU A 12 -5.63 7.77 -14.98
C LEU A 12 -6.86 8.69 -15.01
N GLY A 13 -7.06 9.42 -16.12
CA GLY A 13 -8.22 10.30 -16.30
C GLY A 13 -9.56 9.58 -16.18
N TRP A 14 -9.63 8.30 -16.57
CA TRP A 14 -10.81 7.45 -16.35
C TRP A 14 -10.72 6.62 -15.07
N GLY A 15 -9.55 6.08 -14.76
CA GLY A 15 -9.35 5.20 -13.61
C GLY A 15 -9.67 5.87 -12.27
N ILE A 16 -9.27 7.14 -12.08
CA ILE A 16 -9.54 7.88 -10.85
C ILE A 16 -11.04 8.11 -10.65
N PRO A 17 -11.80 8.69 -11.61
CA PRO A 17 -13.25 8.80 -11.49
C PRO A 17 -13.95 7.47 -11.22
N VAL A 18 -13.53 6.37 -11.88
CA VAL A 18 -14.11 5.05 -11.62
C VAL A 18 -13.85 4.60 -10.18
N CYS A 19 -12.66 4.81 -9.62
CA CYS A 19 -12.39 4.49 -8.21
C CYS A 19 -13.29 5.32 -7.26
N LEU A 20 -13.52 6.60 -7.57
CA LEU A 20 -14.42 7.45 -6.78
C LEU A 20 -15.88 7.01 -6.90
N LEU A 21 -16.32 6.62 -8.09
CA LEU A 21 -17.67 6.06 -8.31
C LEU A 21 -17.86 4.74 -7.57
N LEU A 22 -16.86 3.87 -7.56
CA LEU A 22 -16.88 2.63 -6.77
C LEU A 22 -16.96 2.94 -5.28
N THR A 23 -16.22 3.95 -4.80
CA THR A 23 -16.29 4.40 -3.39
C THR A 23 -17.67 4.96 -3.05
N ALA A 24 -18.29 5.71 -3.96
CA ALA A 24 -19.67 6.17 -3.80
C ALA A 24 -20.66 4.98 -3.80
N GLY A 25 -20.35 3.91 -4.54
CA GLY A 25 -21.05 2.63 -4.48
C GLY A 25 -21.00 2.01 -3.08
N VAL A 26 -19.81 1.96 -2.44
CA VAL A 26 -19.65 1.49 -1.06
C VAL A 26 -20.44 2.36 -0.08
N TRP A 27 -20.37 3.67 -0.23
CA TRP A 27 -21.13 4.60 0.61
C TRP A 27 -22.64 4.38 0.50
N LEU A 28 -23.13 4.14 -0.72
CA LEU A 28 -24.53 3.83 -0.96
C LEU A 28 -24.89 2.46 -0.38
N GLY A 29 -24.05 1.46 -0.62
CA GLY A 29 -24.10 0.11 -0.06
C GLY A 29 -24.25 0.09 1.45
N GLY A 30 -23.41 0.85 2.14
CA GLY A 30 -23.42 0.95 3.60
C GLY A 30 -24.72 1.48 4.21
N ARG A 31 -25.61 2.12 3.42
CA ARG A 31 -26.93 2.53 3.90
C ARG A 31 -27.89 1.36 4.12
N TRP A 32 -27.57 0.19 3.57
CA TRP A 32 -28.35 -1.05 3.73
C TRP A 32 -27.69 -2.06 4.66
N LEU A 33 -26.51 -1.73 5.23
CA LEU A 33 -25.90 -2.54 6.28
C LEU A 33 -26.67 -2.27 7.59
N ASP A 34 -27.42 -3.27 8.03
CA ASP A 34 -28.15 -3.25 9.29
C ASP A 34 -27.61 -4.37 10.19
N VAL A 35 -26.58 -4.04 10.97
CA VAL A 35 -25.92 -4.98 11.88
C VAL A 35 -25.73 -4.38 13.25
N GLU A 36 -25.82 -5.23 14.27
CA GLU A 36 -25.51 -4.89 15.65
C GLU A 36 -24.07 -5.32 15.97
N LEU A 37 -23.25 -4.37 16.41
CA LEU A 37 -21.83 -4.58 16.71
C LEU A 37 -21.56 -4.54 18.20
N LEU A 38 -20.51 -5.24 18.62
CA LEU A 38 -20.05 -5.19 20.01
C LEU A 38 -19.38 -3.85 20.33
N PRO A 39 -19.43 -3.40 21.60
CA PRO A 39 -18.67 -2.24 22.04
C PRO A 39 -17.18 -2.37 21.73
N ASP A 40 -16.54 -1.23 21.48
CA ASP A 40 -15.09 -1.17 21.35
C ASP A 40 -14.41 -1.61 22.67
N GLN A 41 -13.39 -2.47 22.56
CA GLN A 41 -12.63 -3.01 23.69
C GLN A 41 -11.19 -2.47 23.75
N GLY A 42 -10.85 -1.49 22.91
CA GLY A 42 -9.57 -0.78 22.94
C GLY A 42 -8.62 -1.15 21.79
N ALA A 43 -7.34 -0.81 21.93
CA ALA A 43 -6.41 -0.67 20.79
C ALA A 43 -6.19 -1.93 19.92
N SER A 44 -6.36 -3.13 20.46
CA SER A 44 -6.24 -4.39 19.71
C SER A 44 -7.58 -4.93 19.20
N TRP A 45 -8.69 -4.29 19.56
CA TRP A 45 -10.03 -4.68 19.15
C TRP A 45 -10.38 -4.06 17.80
N TYR A 46 -10.86 -4.88 16.89
CA TYR A 46 -11.44 -4.40 15.65
C TYR A 46 -12.95 -4.34 15.81
N TYR A 47 -13.51 -3.13 15.71
CA TYR A 47 -14.91 -2.84 16.03
C TYR A 47 -15.91 -3.43 15.02
N TRP A 48 -15.62 -3.38 13.72
CA TRP A 48 -16.57 -3.78 12.65
C TRP A 48 -16.54 -5.28 12.37
N LYS A 49 -17.00 -6.06 13.33
CA LYS A 49 -17.10 -7.52 13.22
C LYS A 49 -18.34 -8.03 13.95
N LEU A 50 -18.99 -9.06 13.41
CA LEU A 50 -20.22 -9.59 14.00
C LEU A 50 -19.95 -10.23 15.37
N PRO A 51 -20.91 -10.11 16.32
CA PRO A 51 -20.82 -10.79 17.62
C PRO A 51 -20.83 -12.32 17.48
N GLU A 52 -21.67 -12.83 16.58
CA GLU A 52 -21.90 -14.26 16.36
C GLU A 52 -21.54 -14.65 14.92
N PRO A 53 -20.24 -14.78 14.58
CA PRO A 53 -19.82 -15.13 13.23
C PRO A 53 -20.25 -16.56 12.89
N THR A 54 -20.69 -16.78 11.65
CA THR A 54 -21.04 -18.12 11.17
C THR A 54 -19.94 -18.70 10.30
N PHE A 55 -20.10 -19.96 9.89
CA PHE A 55 -19.23 -20.54 8.87
C PHE A 55 -19.19 -19.68 7.60
N TRP A 56 -20.34 -19.17 7.14
CA TRP A 56 -20.43 -18.42 5.88
C TRP A 56 -19.82 -17.03 5.95
N THR A 57 -19.92 -16.34 7.09
CA THR A 57 -19.33 -15.01 7.23
C THR A 57 -17.81 -15.07 7.09
N ARG A 58 -17.19 -16.07 7.72
CA ARG A 58 -15.74 -16.30 7.63
C ARG A 58 -15.31 -16.92 6.30
N ALA A 59 -16.01 -17.96 5.84
CA ALA A 59 -15.63 -18.69 4.63
C ALA A 59 -15.72 -17.80 3.38
N THR A 60 -16.74 -16.95 3.26
CA THR A 60 -16.88 -16.06 2.10
C THR A 60 -15.77 -15.01 2.04
N ALA A 61 -15.36 -14.44 3.17
CA ALA A 61 -14.23 -13.52 3.26
C ALA A 61 -12.90 -14.19 2.87
N TRP A 62 -12.60 -15.38 3.42
CA TRP A 62 -11.38 -16.11 3.09
C TRP A 62 -11.35 -16.61 1.64
N LEU A 63 -12.46 -17.13 1.12
CA LEU A 63 -12.54 -17.58 -0.26
C LEU A 63 -12.42 -16.40 -1.24
N GLY A 64 -13.05 -15.26 -0.93
CA GLY A 64 -12.91 -14.02 -1.68
C GLY A 64 -11.46 -13.52 -1.71
N TYR A 65 -10.81 -13.48 -0.54
CA TYR A 65 -9.40 -13.15 -0.40
C TYR A 65 -8.50 -14.08 -1.21
N LEU A 66 -8.62 -15.40 -1.04
CA LEU A 66 -7.78 -16.39 -1.71
C LEU A 66 -7.97 -16.34 -3.23
N ALA A 67 -9.22 -16.25 -3.70
CA ALA A 67 -9.52 -16.15 -5.12
C ALA A 67 -8.91 -14.87 -5.72
N HIS A 68 -9.08 -13.72 -5.05
CA HIS A 68 -8.52 -12.45 -5.50
C HIS A 68 -6.98 -12.50 -5.50
N GLN A 69 -6.38 -13.05 -4.44
CA GLN A 69 -4.93 -13.15 -4.31
C GLN A 69 -4.30 -14.02 -5.40
N LEU A 70 -4.86 -15.21 -5.62
CA LEU A 70 -4.38 -16.14 -6.64
C LEU A 70 -4.58 -15.58 -8.05
N PHE A 71 -5.69 -14.88 -8.29
CA PHE A 71 -5.91 -14.16 -9.53
C PHE A 71 -4.82 -13.10 -9.77
N SER A 72 -4.57 -12.22 -8.80
CA SER A 72 -3.54 -11.18 -8.92
C SER A 72 -2.14 -11.78 -9.14
N TRP A 73 -1.76 -12.79 -8.35
CA TRP A 73 -0.47 -13.47 -8.50
C TRP A 73 -0.34 -14.20 -9.83
N GLY A 74 -1.41 -14.84 -10.31
CA GLY A 74 -1.46 -15.47 -11.63
C GLY A 74 -1.19 -14.48 -12.75
N LEU A 75 -1.81 -13.29 -12.70
CA LEU A 75 -1.57 -12.23 -13.68
C LEU A 75 -0.15 -11.66 -13.59
N ILE A 76 0.38 -11.45 -12.39
CA ILE A 76 1.77 -10.99 -12.20
C ILE A 76 2.75 -12.01 -12.80
N HIS A 77 2.57 -13.29 -12.49
CA HIS A 77 3.39 -14.38 -13.03
C HIS A 77 3.32 -14.44 -14.56
N TYR A 78 2.11 -14.35 -15.12
CA TYR A 78 1.91 -14.28 -16.56
C TYR A 78 2.66 -13.09 -17.17
N ALA A 79 2.49 -11.89 -16.61
CA ALA A 79 3.10 -10.66 -17.12
C ALA A 79 4.63 -10.70 -17.07
N GLN A 80 5.20 -11.23 -15.98
CA GLN A 80 6.65 -11.41 -15.83
C GLN A 80 7.25 -12.40 -16.84
N ARG A 81 6.47 -13.39 -17.29
CA ARG A 81 6.93 -14.38 -18.27
C ARG A 81 6.67 -13.99 -19.72
N ARG A 82 5.58 -13.27 -20.00
CA ARG A 82 5.08 -13.05 -21.37
C ARG A 82 5.14 -11.61 -21.85
N VAL A 83 4.96 -10.60 -20.98
CA VAL A 83 4.93 -9.19 -21.39
C VAL A 83 6.35 -8.62 -21.42
N ARG A 84 7.04 -8.56 -20.29
CA ARG A 84 8.48 -8.20 -20.16
C ARG A 84 8.94 -6.85 -20.72
N HIS A 85 8.06 -6.00 -21.25
CA HIS A 85 8.41 -4.67 -21.77
C HIS A 85 7.38 -3.62 -21.36
N TYR A 86 7.82 -2.37 -21.25
CA TYR A 86 6.95 -1.25 -20.89
C TYR A 86 6.25 -0.67 -22.11
N ALA A 87 4.96 -0.34 -21.97
CA ALA A 87 4.16 0.35 -22.99
C ALA A 87 3.60 1.68 -22.47
N ASP A 88 3.25 2.59 -23.38
CA ASP A 88 2.57 3.84 -23.04
C ASP A 88 1.07 3.62 -22.75
N GLY A 89 0.48 2.59 -23.36
CA GLY A 89 -0.91 2.17 -23.15
C GLY A 89 -1.03 0.88 -22.33
N LEU A 90 -2.27 0.38 -22.26
CA LEU A 90 -2.58 -0.89 -21.59
C LEU A 90 -2.19 -2.10 -22.46
N HIS A 91 -1.57 -3.09 -21.84
CA HIS A 91 -1.51 -4.45 -22.39
C HIS A 91 -2.87 -5.14 -22.22
N PRO A 92 -3.20 -6.16 -23.03
CA PRO A 92 -4.41 -6.96 -22.84
C PRO A 92 -4.55 -7.53 -21.42
N VAL A 93 -3.43 -7.96 -20.83
CA VAL A 93 -3.40 -8.45 -19.45
C VAL A 93 -3.73 -7.36 -18.41
N ASN A 94 -3.45 -6.08 -18.69
CA ASN A 94 -3.87 -4.99 -17.81
C ASN A 94 -5.40 -4.82 -17.85
N VAL A 95 -6.02 -4.99 -19.02
CA VAL A 95 -7.49 -4.95 -19.14
C VAL A 95 -8.13 -6.09 -18.34
N VAL A 96 -7.55 -7.30 -18.40
CA VAL A 96 -7.99 -8.43 -17.57
C VAL A 96 -7.81 -8.11 -16.09
N ALA A 97 -6.68 -7.52 -15.70
CA ALA A 97 -6.44 -7.11 -14.31
C ALA A 97 -7.48 -6.07 -13.83
N LEU A 98 -7.77 -5.06 -14.63
CA LEU A 98 -8.77 -4.03 -14.31
C LEU A 98 -10.17 -4.63 -14.17
N ALA A 99 -10.59 -5.46 -15.13
CA ALA A 99 -11.89 -6.13 -15.11
C ALA A 99 -12.02 -7.09 -13.92
N GLY A 100 -10.96 -7.86 -13.62
CA GLY A 100 -10.95 -8.77 -12.49
C GLY A 100 -11.01 -8.05 -11.15
N ASN A 101 -10.21 -6.99 -10.95
CA ASN A 101 -10.29 -6.17 -9.74
C ASN A 101 -11.68 -5.54 -9.59
N PHE A 102 -12.28 -5.02 -10.67
CA PHE A 102 -13.65 -4.51 -10.64
C PHE A 102 -14.65 -5.59 -10.20
N ALA A 103 -14.54 -6.80 -10.75
CA ALA A 103 -15.40 -7.91 -10.36
C ALA A 103 -15.21 -8.31 -8.89
N PHE A 104 -13.99 -8.31 -8.37
CA PHE A 104 -13.72 -8.58 -6.95
C PHE A 104 -14.23 -7.46 -6.03
N ILE A 105 -14.20 -6.20 -6.48
CA ILE A 105 -14.80 -5.09 -5.73
C ILE A 105 -16.31 -5.27 -5.62
N ALA A 106 -16.98 -5.57 -6.73
CA ALA A 106 -18.42 -5.85 -6.72
C ALA A 106 -18.77 -7.10 -5.90
N LEU A 107 -17.95 -8.16 -6.00
CA LEU A 107 -18.12 -9.38 -5.21
C LEU A 107 -17.98 -9.10 -3.72
N HIS A 108 -16.97 -8.30 -3.32
CA HIS A 108 -16.75 -7.97 -1.92
C HIS A 108 -17.91 -7.13 -1.37
N GLU A 109 -18.46 -6.21 -2.17
CA GLU A 109 -19.64 -5.43 -1.78
C GLU A 109 -20.82 -6.36 -1.53
N VAL A 110 -21.13 -7.25 -2.48
CA VAL A 110 -22.19 -8.26 -2.31
C VAL A 110 -21.91 -9.16 -1.10
N GLN A 111 -20.65 -9.55 -0.87
CA GLN A 111 -20.28 -10.36 0.29
C GLN A 111 -20.56 -9.61 1.60
N SER A 112 -20.21 -8.32 1.69
CA SER A 112 -20.47 -7.50 2.87
C SER A 112 -21.97 -7.30 3.11
N GLN A 113 -22.76 -7.13 2.06
CA GLN A 113 -24.22 -7.02 2.17
C GLN A 113 -24.89 -8.31 2.66
N LEU A 114 -24.36 -9.48 2.27
CA LEU A 114 -24.95 -10.77 2.62
C LEU A 114 -24.41 -11.38 3.92
N PHE A 115 -23.15 -11.10 4.25
CA PHE A 115 -22.43 -11.82 5.31
C PHE A 115 -21.64 -10.91 6.26
N TYR A 116 -21.48 -9.64 5.91
CA TYR A 116 -20.80 -8.57 6.67
C TYR A 116 -19.32 -8.80 6.99
N ASP A 117 -18.92 -9.87 7.67
CA ASP A 117 -17.55 -10.01 8.19
C ASP A 117 -16.48 -10.00 7.10
N GLY A 118 -15.33 -9.40 7.43
CA GLY A 118 -14.08 -9.53 6.69
C GLY A 118 -13.07 -10.46 7.38
N LEU A 119 -11.83 -10.50 6.91
CA LEU A 119 -10.78 -11.32 7.53
C LEU A 119 -10.48 -10.93 8.99
N ALA A 120 -10.83 -9.71 9.39
CA ALA A 120 -10.66 -9.21 10.76
C ALA A 120 -11.32 -10.07 11.83
N GLN A 121 -12.27 -10.95 11.46
CA GLN A 121 -12.84 -11.93 12.37
C GLN A 121 -11.78 -12.92 12.90
N ASP A 122 -10.78 -13.23 12.08
CA ASP A 122 -9.81 -14.31 12.31
C ASP A 122 -8.37 -13.85 12.52
N VAL A 123 -8.08 -12.59 12.21
CA VAL A 123 -6.70 -12.06 12.22
C VAL A 123 -6.61 -10.72 12.92
N SER A 124 -5.43 -10.41 13.45
CA SER A 124 -5.20 -9.21 14.25
C SER A 124 -5.26 -7.91 13.43
N ILE A 125 -5.71 -6.81 14.03
CA ILE A 125 -5.58 -5.47 13.45
C ILE A 125 -4.13 -5.12 13.10
N PHE A 126 -3.17 -5.63 13.88
CA PHE A 126 -1.74 -5.41 13.63
C PHE A 126 -1.24 -6.12 12.37
N SER A 127 -1.86 -7.22 11.92
CA SER A 127 -1.43 -7.87 10.68
C SER A 127 -1.86 -7.07 9.45
N SER A 128 -3.05 -6.47 9.47
CA SER A 128 -3.49 -5.54 8.41
C SER A 128 -2.57 -4.32 8.35
N GLN A 129 -2.35 -3.66 9.48
CA GLN A 129 -1.44 -2.52 9.58
C GLN A 129 -0.01 -2.88 9.14
N GLY A 130 0.50 -4.04 9.59
CA GLY A 130 1.82 -4.54 9.23
C GLY A 130 2.00 -4.76 7.73
N SER A 131 0.94 -5.20 7.03
CA SER A 131 0.98 -5.41 5.58
C SER A 131 1.23 -4.10 4.82
N VAL A 132 0.58 -3.01 5.21
CA VAL A 132 0.75 -1.67 4.61
C VAL A 132 2.11 -1.10 4.97
N ILE A 133 2.56 -1.25 6.23
CA ILE A 133 3.90 -0.83 6.64
C ILE A 133 4.94 -1.50 5.74
N VAL A 134 4.92 -2.83 5.62
CA VAL A 134 5.88 -3.58 4.79
C VAL A 134 5.89 -3.09 3.33
N LEU A 135 4.72 -2.75 2.77
CA LEU A 135 4.63 -2.15 1.43
C LEU A 135 5.41 -0.82 1.37
N LEU A 136 5.18 0.10 2.31
CA LEU A 136 5.89 1.40 2.36
C LEU A 136 7.40 1.23 2.53
N ILE A 137 7.83 0.31 3.40
CA ILE A 137 9.24 -0.03 3.60
C ILE A 137 9.89 -0.49 2.30
N VAL A 138 9.23 -1.36 1.56
CA VAL A 138 9.76 -1.87 0.30
C VAL A 138 9.79 -0.79 -0.78
N VAL A 139 8.85 0.16 -0.78
CA VAL A 139 8.95 1.38 -1.63
C VAL A 139 10.24 2.15 -1.29
N LEU A 140 10.50 2.42 0.00
CA LEU A 140 11.73 3.11 0.42
C LEU A 140 13.01 2.39 -0.02
N ILE A 141 13.06 1.06 0.13
CA ILE A 141 14.21 0.24 -0.31
C ILE A 141 14.40 0.32 -1.83
N MET A 142 13.32 0.18 -2.62
CA MET A 142 13.40 0.23 -4.08
C MET A 142 13.84 1.60 -4.59
N GLU A 143 13.39 2.67 -3.92
CA GLU A 143 13.61 4.05 -4.31
C GLU A 143 14.86 4.68 -3.68
N ASN A 144 15.55 4.00 -2.77
CA ASN A 144 16.74 4.48 -2.06
C ASN A 144 17.79 5.11 -2.99
N ARG A 145 18.08 4.48 -4.14
CA ARG A 145 19.09 5.03 -5.07
C ARG A 145 18.63 6.29 -5.82
N ARG A 146 17.32 6.49 -5.98
CA ARG A 146 16.74 7.63 -6.69
C ARG A 146 16.46 8.81 -5.76
N ARG A 147 15.89 8.54 -4.58
CA ARG A 147 15.41 9.56 -3.64
C ARG A 147 16.35 9.78 -2.46
N GLY A 148 17.25 8.84 -2.18
CA GLY A 148 17.97 8.77 -0.91
C GLY A 148 17.07 8.33 0.25
N MET A 149 17.66 8.01 1.39
CA MET A 149 16.92 7.81 2.65
C MET A 149 16.93 9.08 3.50
N PHE A 150 17.99 9.90 3.41
CA PHE A 150 18.15 11.10 4.23
C PHE A 150 18.64 12.27 3.39
N PHE A 151 17.73 13.21 3.12
CA PHE A 151 17.98 14.44 2.36
C PHE A 151 18.62 14.22 0.99
N GLY A 152 18.22 13.17 0.27
CA GLY A 152 18.78 12.81 -1.04
C GLY A 152 19.99 11.90 -0.99
N ARG A 153 20.53 11.58 0.20
CA ARG A 153 21.67 10.67 0.35
C ARG A 153 21.18 9.22 0.47
N PRO A 154 21.67 8.28 -0.37
CA PRO A 154 21.27 6.89 -0.28
C PRO A 154 21.87 6.22 0.96
N ALA A 155 21.08 5.37 1.62
CA ALA A 155 21.59 4.45 2.63
C ALA A 155 22.45 3.35 1.98
N PRO A 156 23.38 2.72 2.72
CA PRO A 156 24.29 1.68 2.21
C PRO A 156 23.59 0.32 1.96
N ILE A 157 22.48 0.34 1.22
CA ILE A 157 21.74 -0.85 0.82
C ILE A 157 22.32 -1.38 -0.50
N SER A 158 22.65 -2.67 -0.53
CA SER A 158 23.23 -3.29 -1.72
C SER A 158 22.32 -3.17 -2.94
N ALA A 159 22.90 -3.03 -4.13
CA ALA A 159 22.15 -2.97 -5.38
C ALA A 159 21.34 -4.25 -5.64
N GLU A 160 21.81 -5.38 -5.12
CA GLU A 160 21.18 -6.70 -5.24
C GLU A 160 19.85 -6.75 -4.48
N VAL A 161 19.81 -6.26 -3.24
CA VAL A 161 18.58 -6.13 -2.44
C VAL A 161 17.55 -5.26 -3.18
N GLY A 162 17.97 -4.11 -3.72
CA GLY A 162 17.08 -3.25 -4.51
C GLY A 162 16.55 -3.93 -5.78
N ARG A 163 17.37 -4.75 -6.46
CA ARG A 163 16.91 -5.55 -7.63
C ARG A 163 15.94 -6.64 -7.23
N PHE A 164 16.17 -7.31 -6.10
CA PHE A 164 15.27 -8.33 -5.57
C PHE A 164 13.87 -7.74 -5.35
N PHE A 165 13.77 -6.63 -4.61
CA PHE A 165 12.48 -6.00 -4.37
C PHE A 165 11.85 -5.47 -5.66
N ARG A 166 12.59 -4.81 -6.56
CA ARG A 166 12.00 -4.39 -7.86
C ARG A 166 11.45 -5.57 -8.67
N LYS A 167 12.06 -6.75 -8.59
CA LYS A 167 11.58 -7.95 -9.29
C LYS A 167 10.33 -8.54 -8.65
N TYR A 168 10.23 -8.56 -7.32
CA TYR A 168 9.19 -9.31 -6.60
C TYR A 168 8.13 -8.44 -5.90
N HIS A 169 8.28 -7.12 -5.90
CA HIS A 169 7.35 -6.21 -5.22
C HIS A 169 5.90 -6.41 -5.66
N GLY A 170 5.65 -6.75 -6.94
CA GLY A 170 4.29 -6.99 -7.42
C GLY A 170 3.54 -8.02 -6.59
N TYR A 171 4.19 -9.13 -6.21
CA TYR A 171 3.56 -10.17 -5.37
C TYR A 171 3.30 -9.70 -3.95
N LEU A 172 4.27 -8.98 -3.35
CA LEU A 172 4.15 -8.45 -2.00
C LEU A 172 3.10 -7.34 -1.91
N PHE A 173 3.08 -6.44 -2.90
CA PHE A 173 2.19 -5.28 -2.94
C PHE A 173 0.77 -5.73 -3.25
N SER A 174 0.59 -6.69 -4.16
CA SER A 174 -0.73 -7.27 -4.36
C SER A 174 -1.20 -8.02 -3.13
N TRP A 175 -0.30 -8.70 -2.40
CA TRP A 175 -0.64 -9.32 -1.12
C TRP A 175 -1.11 -8.29 -0.10
N ALA A 176 -0.32 -7.26 0.18
CA ALA A 176 -0.69 -6.23 1.15
C ALA A 176 -2.00 -5.53 0.75
N ALA A 177 -2.16 -5.22 -0.54
CA ALA A 177 -3.35 -4.54 -1.04
C ALA A 177 -4.60 -5.44 -0.94
N VAL A 178 -4.56 -6.66 -1.48
CA VAL A 178 -5.71 -7.57 -1.47
C VAL A 178 -6.05 -8.03 -0.05
N TYR A 179 -5.04 -8.26 0.79
CA TYR A 179 -5.25 -8.61 2.19
C TYR A 179 -5.95 -7.49 2.96
N THR A 180 -5.46 -6.26 2.87
CA THR A 180 -6.12 -5.10 3.50
C THR A 180 -7.52 -4.88 2.93
N PHE A 181 -7.70 -5.07 1.61
CA PHE A 181 -8.99 -4.92 0.95
C PHE A 181 -10.05 -5.87 1.52
N TRP A 182 -9.73 -7.15 1.72
CA TRP A 182 -10.66 -8.14 2.30
C TRP A 182 -10.65 -8.20 3.83
N TYR A 183 -9.74 -7.48 4.50
CA TYR A 183 -9.65 -7.47 5.96
C TYR A 183 -10.91 -6.83 6.58
N HIS A 184 -11.37 -5.74 6.00
CA HIS A 184 -12.51 -4.96 6.47
C HIS A 184 -13.80 -5.36 5.72
N PRO A 185 -14.97 -5.42 6.37
CA PRO A 185 -16.24 -5.25 5.66
C PRO A 185 -16.22 -3.99 4.79
N MET A 186 -17.06 -3.95 3.74
CA MET A 186 -17.30 -2.74 2.95
C MET A 186 -18.20 -1.72 3.69
N GLU A 187 -17.71 -1.26 4.84
CA GLU A 187 -18.34 -0.27 5.69
C GLU A 187 -18.28 1.15 5.13
N SER A 188 -19.21 2.00 5.57
CA SER A 188 -19.41 3.35 5.00
C SER A 188 -19.02 4.50 5.93
N THR A 189 -18.32 4.23 7.04
CA THR A 189 -17.75 5.30 7.87
C THR A 189 -16.70 6.10 7.07
N SER A 190 -16.44 7.35 7.47
CA SER A 190 -15.51 8.23 6.74
C SER A 190 -14.11 7.64 6.60
N GLY A 191 -13.60 6.94 7.63
CA GLY A 191 -12.31 6.24 7.61
C GLY A 191 -12.30 5.06 6.63
N HIS A 192 -13.38 4.29 6.56
CA HIS A 192 -13.51 3.20 5.58
C HIS A 192 -13.59 3.74 4.16
N LEU A 193 -14.39 4.77 3.89
CA LEU A 193 -14.54 5.31 2.54
C LEU A 193 -13.24 5.87 1.98
N ILE A 194 -12.47 6.63 2.77
CA ILE A 194 -11.16 7.11 2.30
C ILE A 194 -10.16 5.94 2.17
N GLY A 195 -10.27 4.93 3.02
CA GLY A 195 -9.55 3.67 2.91
C GLY A 195 -9.84 2.97 1.58
N PHE A 196 -11.11 2.69 1.27
CA PHE A 196 -11.52 2.04 0.02
C PHE A 196 -11.16 2.86 -1.20
N ALA A 197 -11.34 4.19 -1.18
CA ALA A 197 -10.86 5.05 -2.25
C ALA A 197 -9.37 4.84 -2.50
N TYR A 198 -8.57 4.80 -1.43
CA TYR A 198 -7.13 4.55 -1.54
C TYR A 198 -6.82 3.13 -2.04
N MET A 199 -7.50 2.10 -1.50
CA MET A 199 -7.35 0.71 -1.93
C MET A 199 -7.67 0.53 -3.40
N PHE A 200 -8.74 1.15 -3.91
CA PHE A 200 -9.09 1.09 -5.33
C PHE A 200 -8.03 1.74 -6.21
N LEU A 201 -7.42 2.84 -5.77
CA LEU A 201 -6.30 3.47 -6.47
C LEU A 201 -5.03 2.59 -6.44
N LEU A 202 -4.79 1.84 -5.35
CA LEU A 202 -3.70 0.85 -5.28
C LEU A 202 -3.96 -0.37 -6.17
N LEU A 203 -5.19 -0.88 -6.24
CA LEU A 203 -5.57 -1.96 -7.15
C LEU A 203 -5.52 -1.52 -8.62
N LEU A 204 -5.90 -0.27 -8.90
CA LEU A 204 -5.67 0.38 -10.19
C LEU A 204 -4.18 0.39 -10.50
N GLN A 205 -3.33 0.94 -9.63
CA GLN A 205 -1.88 0.96 -9.81
C GLN A 205 -1.28 -0.45 -10.02
N GLY A 206 -1.77 -1.43 -9.26
CA GLY A 206 -1.41 -2.84 -9.38
C GLY A 206 -1.79 -3.43 -10.74
N SER A 207 -2.92 -3.00 -11.31
CA SER A 207 -3.38 -3.42 -12.64
C SER A 207 -2.58 -2.84 -13.79
N LEU A 208 -1.78 -1.79 -13.55
CA LEU A 208 -1.03 -1.05 -14.57
C LEU A 208 0.41 -1.56 -14.76
N PHE A 209 0.78 -2.73 -14.23
CA PHE A 209 2.13 -3.29 -14.39
C PHE A 209 2.58 -3.26 -15.86
N TYR A 210 3.89 -3.03 -16.08
CA TYR A 210 4.48 -2.88 -17.42
C TYR A 210 3.91 -1.72 -18.27
N THR A 211 3.33 -0.69 -17.64
CA THR A 211 2.99 0.57 -18.31
C THR A 211 3.85 1.74 -17.82
N ARG A 212 4.01 2.79 -18.62
CA ARG A 212 4.68 4.03 -18.18
C ARG A 212 3.97 4.68 -17.00
N THR A 213 2.64 4.60 -16.96
CA THR A 213 1.81 5.12 -15.86
C THR A 213 2.19 4.50 -14.53
N HIS A 214 2.40 3.18 -14.48
CA HIS A 214 2.80 2.48 -13.26
C HIS A 214 4.15 2.95 -12.70
N THR A 215 5.05 3.43 -13.56
CA THR A 215 6.35 4.00 -13.16
C THR A 215 6.36 5.52 -13.04
N SER A 216 5.21 6.18 -13.22
CA SER A 216 5.13 7.64 -13.17
C SER A 216 5.39 8.14 -11.75
N ARG A 217 6.49 8.89 -11.58
CA ARG A 217 6.93 9.43 -10.28
C ARG A 217 5.89 10.30 -9.57
N TRP A 218 5.05 11.00 -10.31
CA TRP A 218 4.02 11.88 -9.74
C TRP A 218 2.80 11.08 -9.31
N TRP A 219 2.46 10.05 -10.07
CA TRP A 219 1.37 9.14 -9.72
C TRP A 219 1.73 8.27 -8.51
N THR A 220 2.94 7.68 -8.50
CA THR A 220 3.41 6.92 -7.34
C THR A 220 3.56 7.80 -6.11
N LEU A 221 4.08 9.03 -6.24
CA LEU A 221 4.09 9.98 -5.13
C LEU A 221 2.68 10.30 -4.62
N ALA A 222 1.70 10.51 -5.50
CA ALA A 222 0.33 10.78 -5.09
C ALA A 222 -0.24 9.63 -4.25
N LEU A 223 -0.02 8.38 -4.68
CA LEU A 223 -0.40 7.19 -3.91
C LEU A 223 0.34 7.11 -2.58
N GLU A 224 1.63 7.41 -2.54
CA GLU A 224 2.40 7.42 -1.30
C GLU A 224 1.91 8.50 -0.33
N LEU A 225 1.52 9.69 -0.81
CA LEU A 225 1.02 10.78 0.01
C LEU A 225 -0.43 10.59 0.47
N LEU A 226 -1.23 9.78 -0.22
CA LEU A 226 -2.58 9.44 0.24
C LEU A 226 -2.58 8.69 1.58
N VAL A 227 -1.48 8.03 1.94
CA VAL A 227 -1.33 7.43 3.28
C VAL A 227 -1.37 8.48 4.40
N VAL A 228 -0.87 9.70 4.12
CA VAL A 228 -0.94 10.83 5.05
C VAL A 228 -2.39 11.15 5.36
N VAL A 229 -3.21 11.27 4.31
CA VAL A 229 -4.64 11.62 4.42
C VAL A 229 -5.40 10.49 5.12
N HIS A 230 -5.24 9.26 4.63
CA HIS A 230 -5.93 8.09 5.18
C HIS A 230 -5.55 7.85 6.65
N GLY A 231 -4.26 7.76 6.97
CA GLY A 231 -3.78 7.50 8.34
C GLY A 231 -4.19 8.60 9.32
N THR A 232 -4.18 9.86 8.90
CA THR A 232 -4.66 10.98 9.74
C THR A 232 -6.16 10.87 10.01
N LEU A 233 -6.98 10.62 8.98
CA LEU A 233 -8.43 10.51 9.14
C LEU A 233 -8.83 9.29 9.99
N VAL A 234 -8.18 8.15 9.81
CA VAL A 234 -8.42 6.97 10.65
C VAL A 234 -8.04 7.25 12.10
N ALA A 235 -6.94 7.96 12.36
CA ALA A 235 -6.55 8.34 13.71
C ALA A 235 -7.56 9.29 14.38
N VAL A 236 -8.11 10.27 13.62
CA VAL A 236 -9.19 11.14 14.10
C VAL A 236 -10.47 10.34 14.38
N MET A 237 -10.83 9.40 13.49
CA MET A 237 -12.03 8.58 13.65
C MET A 237 -11.94 7.67 14.88
N ASN A 238 -10.78 7.07 15.12
CA ASN A 238 -10.60 6.09 16.20
C ASN A 238 -10.35 6.74 17.56
N SER A 239 -9.76 7.93 17.62
CA SER A 239 -9.31 8.53 18.88
C SER A 239 -9.75 10.00 19.06
N GLY A 240 -10.58 10.52 18.16
CA GLY A 240 -11.08 11.89 18.21
C GLY A 240 -10.05 12.96 17.81
N PRO A 241 -10.45 14.25 17.84
CA PRO A 241 -9.57 15.37 17.51
C PRO A 241 -8.40 15.55 18.49
N ASP A 242 -8.54 15.03 19.71
CA ASP A 242 -7.48 15.05 20.73
C ASP A 242 -6.61 13.77 20.71
N GLY A 243 -6.88 12.85 19.78
CA GLY A 243 -6.13 11.62 19.59
C GLY A 243 -4.79 11.79 18.87
N MET A 244 -4.20 10.67 18.44
CA MET A 244 -2.84 10.60 17.88
C MET A 244 -2.74 11.01 16.40
N TRP A 245 -3.72 11.72 15.84
CA TRP A 245 -3.65 12.16 14.44
C TRP A 245 -2.42 13.02 14.10
N PRO A 246 -1.85 13.86 15.00
CA PRO A 246 -0.62 14.61 14.70
C PRO A 246 0.58 13.68 14.45
N MET A 247 0.67 12.56 15.17
CA MET A 247 1.70 11.53 14.96
C MET A 247 1.64 10.99 13.52
N PHE A 248 0.44 10.66 13.03
CA PHE A 248 0.26 10.16 11.66
C PHE A 248 0.51 11.22 10.60
N LEU A 249 -0.07 12.42 10.76
CA LEU A 249 0.11 13.51 9.82
C LEU A 249 1.59 13.91 9.69
N PHE A 250 2.21 14.31 10.81
CA PHE A 250 3.57 14.83 10.81
C PHE A 250 4.63 13.74 10.68
N GLY A 251 4.32 12.51 11.09
CA GLY A 251 5.17 11.35 10.86
C GLY A 251 5.32 11.04 9.38
N PHE A 252 4.21 10.83 8.65
CA PHE A 252 4.28 10.56 7.21
C PHE A 252 4.76 11.77 6.39
N LEU A 253 4.35 12.99 6.75
CA LEU A 253 4.93 14.20 6.12
C LEU A 253 6.42 14.34 6.42
N GLY A 254 6.88 13.88 7.58
CA GLY A 254 8.30 13.81 7.92
C GLY A 254 9.06 12.92 6.94
N VAL A 255 8.54 11.73 6.64
CA VAL A 255 9.10 10.83 5.61
C VAL A 255 9.12 11.51 4.24
N PHE A 256 8.07 12.26 3.88
CA PHE A 256 8.04 13.02 2.64
C PHE A 256 9.14 14.07 2.55
N VAL A 257 9.29 14.89 3.60
CA VAL A 257 10.29 15.95 3.67
C VAL A 257 11.70 15.38 3.71
N ILE A 258 11.95 14.33 4.50
CA ILE A 258 13.31 13.78 4.67
C ILE A 258 13.73 12.92 3.47
N THR A 259 12.80 12.17 2.87
CA THR A 259 13.10 11.16 1.86
C THR A 259 12.44 11.46 0.50
N GLN A 260 11.11 11.47 0.43
CA GLN A 260 10.42 11.31 -0.86
C GLN A 260 10.60 12.52 -1.80
N MET A 261 10.59 13.75 -1.27
CA MET A 261 10.67 14.97 -2.08
C MET A 261 12.00 15.11 -2.84
N HIS A 262 13.06 14.45 -2.37
CA HIS A 262 14.41 14.57 -2.92
C HIS A 262 14.59 13.87 -4.28
N GLY A 263 13.72 12.93 -4.64
CA GLY A 263 13.76 12.31 -5.97
C GLY A 263 12.86 12.98 -7.02
N LEU A 264 12.22 14.10 -6.70
CA LEU A 264 11.26 14.76 -7.59
C LEU A 264 11.91 15.75 -8.57
N GLY A 265 13.18 16.12 -8.34
CA GLY A 265 13.86 17.17 -9.11
C GLY A 265 13.41 18.58 -8.73
N LEU A 266 12.91 18.77 -7.49
CA LEU A 266 12.53 20.07 -6.96
C LEU A 266 13.77 20.96 -6.74
N SER A 267 13.62 22.26 -7.00
CA SER A 267 14.64 23.25 -6.66
C SER A 267 14.96 23.23 -5.15
N ALA A 268 16.16 23.65 -4.77
CA ALA A 268 16.52 23.77 -3.35
C ALA A 268 15.56 24.71 -2.60
N ARG A 269 15.16 25.82 -3.25
CA ARG A 269 14.19 26.77 -2.71
C ARG A 269 12.84 26.11 -2.40
N THR A 270 12.30 25.34 -3.35
CA THR A 270 11.03 24.64 -3.16
C THR A 270 11.10 23.67 -1.99
N ARG A 271 12.20 22.91 -1.87
CA ARG A 271 12.41 21.97 -0.76
C ARG A 271 12.49 22.69 0.60
N TRP A 272 13.19 23.82 0.67
CA TRP A 272 13.23 24.64 1.90
C TRP A 272 11.88 25.24 2.27
N VAL A 273 11.09 25.70 1.28
CA VAL A 273 9.73 26.17 1.53
C VAL A 273 8.85 25.04 2.09
N LEU A 274 8.89 23.86 1.49
CA LEU A 274 8.14 22.70 2.00
C LEU A 274 8.58 22.31 3.41
N ALA A 275 9.89 22.32 3.70
CA ALA A 275 10.42 22.06 5.03
C ALA A 275 9.97 23.12 6.06
N ALA A 276 10.00 24.40 5.68
CA ALA A 276 9.54 25.49 6.55
C ALA A 276 8.04 25.40 6.83
N LEU A 277 7.22 25.08 5.82
CA LEU A 277 5.78 24.85 5.99
C LEU A 277 5.49 23.65 6.91
N TYR A 278 6.24 22.56 6.73
CA TYR A 278 6.15 21.39 7.60
C TYR A 278 6.49 21.73 9.06
N LEU A 279 7.63 22.39 9.30
CA LEU A 279 8.05 22.78 10.65
C LEU A 279 7.10 23.80 11.29
N GLY A 280 6.64 24.79 10.51
CA GLY A 280 5.71 25.81 10.98
C GLY A 280 4.34 25.22 11.34
N SER A 281 3.82 24.31 10.52
CA SER A 281 2.55 23.62 10.81
C SER A 281 2.67 22.66 12.00
N ALA A 282 3.77 21.92 12.11
CA ALA A 282 4.05 21.09 13.28
C ALA A 282 4.11 21.94 14.54
N PHE A 283 4.88 23.03 14.52
CA PHE A 283 4.98 23.96 15.65
C PHE A 283 3.61 24.54 16.03
N ALA A 284 2.80 24.99 15.07
CA ALA A 284 1.46 25.53 15.33
C ALA A 284 0.52 24.49 16.00
N VAL A 285 0.58 23.23 15.57
CA VAL A 285 -0.26 22.17 16.17
C VAL A 285 0.26 21.77 17.55
N TYR A 286 1.55 21.53 17.73
CA TYR A 286 2.08 21.09 19.04
C TYR A 286 2.15 22.22 20.07
N SER A 287 2.29 23.48 19.65
CA SER A 287 2.20 24.63 20.59
C SER A 287 0.80 24.81 21.17
N SER A 288 -0.25 24.45 20.43
CA SER A 288 -1.64 24.51 20.93
C SER A 288 -2.06 23.25 21.71
N ARG A 289 -1.34 22.14 21.56
CA ARG A 289 -1.60 20.87 22.26
C ARG A 289 -0.67 20.65 23.44
N SER A 290 0.60 20.39 23.16
CA SER A 290 1.64 20.07 24.14
C SER A 290 2.98 19.99 23.43
N LEU A 291 3.95 20.78 23.90
CA LEU A 291 5.33 20.69 23.42
C LEU A 291 6.07 19.45 23.97
N ALA A 292 5.54 18.81 25.02
CA ALA A 292 6.10 17.57 25.55
C ALA A 292 5.91 16.39 24.57
N ASP A 293 4.91 16.45 23.71
CA ASP A 293 4.56 15.38 22.77
C ASP A 293 5.26 15.51 21.40
N LEU A 294 6.21 16.44 21.24
CA LEU A 294 6.97 16.62 20.00
C LEU A 294 7.69 15.35 19.51
N GLY A 295 7.98 14.41 20.42
CA GLY A 295 8.54 13.10 20.09
C GLY A 295 7.64 12.25 19.18
N GLU A 296 6.34 12.54 19.08
CA GLU A 296 5.42 11.84 18.18
C GLU A 296 5.79 11.99 16.71
N ILE A 297 6.31 13.17 16.32
CA ILE A 297 6.68 13.49 14.94
C ILE A 297 7.70 12.49 14.38
N VAL A 298 8.62 12.01 15.23
CA VAL A 298 9.71 11.13 14.80
C VAL A 298 9.35 9.65 14.85
N ARG A 299 8.24 9.25 15.48
CA ARG A 299 7.89 7.84 15.71
C ARG A 299 7.76 7.06 14.40
N ILE A 300 6.96 7.57 13.44
CA ILE A 300 6.76 6.90 12.15
C ILE A 300 8.05 6.86 11.33
N PRO A 301 8.76 7.98 11.08
CA PRO A 301 10.06 7.93 10.37
C PRO A 301 11.06 6.98 11.02
N LEU A 302 11.15 6.97 12.36
CA LEU A 302 12.06 6.08 13.09
C LEU A 302 11.71 4.61 12.88
N ILE A 303 10.42 4.25 13.04
CA ILE A 303 9.94 2.89 12.81
C ILE A 303 10.21 2.48 11.35
N GLU A 304 9.89 3.34 10.39
CA GLU A 304 10.10 3.02 8.99
C GLU A 304 11.57 2.80 8.65
N TYR A 305 12.46 3.69 9.09
CA TYR A 305 13.89 3.53 8.81
C TYR A 305 14.50 2.32 9.53
N LEU A 306 14.06 2.02 10.75
CA LEU A 306 14.49 0.81 11.46
C LEU A 306 14.05 -0.45 10.71
N VAL A 307 12.79 -0.52 10.28
CA VAL A 307 12.27 -1.68 9.55
C VAL A 307 12.92 -1.78 8.16
N VAL A 308 13.23 -0.67 7.49
CA VAL A 308 14.06 -0.67 6.27
C VAL A 308 15.40 -1.35 6.53
N ALA A 309 16.10 -0.99 7.61
CA ALA A 309 17.40 -1.58 7.94
C ALA A 309 17.27 -3.09 8.19
N VAL A 310 16.28 -3.51 8.98
CA VAL A 310 16.02 -4.93 9.28
C VAL A 310 15.69 -5.72 8.01
N VAL A 311 14.72 -5.26 7.20
CA VAL A 311 14.29 -5.94 5.98
C VAL A 311 15.43 -6.01 4.96
N ALA A 312 16.20 -4.93 4.80
CA ALA A 312 17.36 -4.91 3.91
C ALA A 312 18.45 -5.89 4.35
N LEU A 313 18.74 -5.96 5.66
CA LEU A 313 19.72 -6.87 6.23
C LEU A 313 19.29 -8.34 6.07
N LEU A 314 18.06 -8.68 6.44
CA LEU A 314 17.53 -10.05 6.32
C LEU A 314 17.53 -10.51 4.85
N THR A 315 17.14 -9.63 3.94
CA THR A 315 17.17 -9.93 2.49
C THR A 315 18.60 -10.15 2.01
N TRP A 316 19.54 -9.29 2.43
CA TRP A 316 20.94 -9.44 2.08
C TRP A 316 21.54 -10.76 2.60
N LEU A 317 21.26 -11.13 3.85
CA LEU A 317 21.68 -12.39 4.46
C LEU A 317 21.10 -13.60 3.70
N GLY A 318 19.81 -13.55 3.32
CA GLY A 318 19.19 -14.60 2.51
C GLY A 318 19.85 -14.77 1.13
N LEU A 319 20.16 -13.66 0.46
CA LEU A 319 20.87 -13.65 -0.82
C LEU A 319 22.34 -14.13 -0.69
N LEU A 320 22.98 -13.85 0.45
CA LEU A 320 24.31 -14.36 0.75
C LEU A 320 24.27 -15.88 0.97
N GLY A 321 23.34 -16.37 1.81
CA GLY A 321 23.16 -17.81 2.05
C GLY A 321 22.88 -18.59 0.77
N HIS A 322 22.01 -18.06 -0.09
CA HIS A 322 21.72 -18.67 -1.40
C HIS A 322 22.98 -18.83 -2.27
N ARG A 323 23.85 -17.82 -2.29
CA ARG A 323 25.13 -17.88 -3.03
C ARG A 323 26.10 -18.89 -2.43
N LEU A 324 26.21 -18.95 -1.11
CA LEU A 324 27.10 -19.89 -0.42
C LEU A 324 26.68 -21.34 -0.66
N ILE A 325 25.38 -21.63 -0.73
CA ILE A 325 24.84 -22.97 -1.00
C ILE A 325 25.05 -23.38 -2.47
N ARG A 326 25.00 -22.43 -3.42
CA ARG A 326 25.14 -22.73 -4.86
C ARG A 326 26.57 -22.80 -5.37
N ARG A 327 27.52 -22.10 -4.74
CA ARG A 327 28.95 -22.14 -5.11
C ARG A 327 29.56 -23.55 -5.16
N PRO A 328 29.27 -24.47 -4.23
CA PRO A 328 29.75 -25.85 -4.30
C PRO A 328 29.21 -26.66 -5.50
N ALA A 329 28.01 -26.34 -6.00
CA ALA A 329 27.35 -27.10 -7.06
C ALA A 329 27.86 -26.76 -8.47
N GLU A 330 28.31 -25.52 -8.71
CA GLU A 330 28.89 -25.11 -10.00
C GLU A 330 30.34 -25.59 -10.16
N VAL A 331 31.10 -25.74 -9.08
CA VAL A 331 32.48 -26.27 -9.11
C VAL A 331 32.51 -27.80 -9.28
N ALA A 332 31.43 -28.49 -8.94
CA ALA A 332 31.30 -29.94 -9.08
C ALA A 332 30.70 -30.42 -10.41
N ALA A 333 30.32 -29.52 -11.32
CA ALA A 333 29.90 -29.89 -12.66
C ALA A 333 31.15 -30.17 -13.51
N PRO A 334 31.39 -31.41 -13.97
CA PRO A 334 32.51 -31.68 -14.87
C PRO A 334 32.33 -30.87 -16.15
N GLU A 335 33.42 -30.27 -16.64
CA GLU A 335 33.48 -29.77 -18.01
C GLU A 335 32.95 -30.87 -18.93
N ARG A 336 31.82 -30.61 -19.60
CA ARG A 336 31.45 -31.41 -20.76
C ARG A 336 32.48 -31.07 -21.84
N THR A 337 33.55 -31.86 -21.88
CA THR A 337 34.24 -32.12 -23.13
C THR A 337 33.25 -32.87 -24.01
N ASP A 338 32.74 -32.18 -25.03
CA ASP A 338 32.59 -32.63 -26.43
C ASP A 338 31.62 -31.72 -27.19
#